data_AF-W1YTC0-F1
#
_entry.id   AF-W1YTC0-F1
#
_cell.length_a   1.000
_cell.length_b   1.000
_cell.length_c   1.000
_cell.angle_alpha   90.00
_cell.angle_beta   90.00
_cell.angle_gamma   90.00
#
_symmetry.space_group_name_H-M   'P 1'
#
loop_
_entity.id
_entity.type
_entity.pdbx_description
1 polymer ?
#
loop_
_entity_poly.entity_id
_entity_poly.type
_entity_poly.pdbx_seq_one_letter_code
_entity_poly.pdbx_strand_id
1 'polypeptide(L)' 'FEVVSAFEEQDINLPTRKTTESAGYDIECAEAVTLEPGQVVLVPTGIKAFMAYDEYLAIHIRSSMA' A
#
# COMPACT_ATOMS: atom_id res chain seq x y z
N PHE A 1 -8.54 -5.55 3.18
CA PHE A 1 -7.11 -5.55 3.56
C PHE A 1 -6.99 -6.05 4.98
N GLU A 2 -5.87 -6.69 5.32
CA GLU A 2 -5.54 -7.14 6.67
C GLU A 2 -4.04 -6.97 6.88
N VAL A 3 -3.63 -6.63 8.10
CA VAL A 3 -2.20 -6.57 8.45
C VAL A 3 -1.65 -7.99 8.46
N VAL A 4 -0.45 -8.18 7.90
CA VAL A 4 0.21 -9.50 7.97
C VAL A 4 0.88 -9.68 9.32
N SER A 5 1.03 -10.94 9.77
CA SER A 5 1.54 -11.27 11.11
C SER A 5 2.92 -10.67 11.42
N ALA A 6 3.74 -10.42 10.40
CA ALA A 6 5.06 -9.79 10.56
C ALA A 6 4.99 -8.31 10.99
N PHE A 7 3.83 -7.65 10.84
CA PHE A 7 3.65 -6.21 11.07
C PHE A 7 2.54 -5.89 12.08
N GLU A 8 2.02 -6.87 12.82
CA GLU A 8 0.90 -6.69 13.76
C GLU A 8 1.17 -5.64 14.86
N GLU A 9 2.41 -5.50 15.29
CA GLU A 9 2.81 -4.56 16.35
C GLU A 9 3.30 -3.20 15.82
N GLN A 10 3.25 -2.99 14.50
CA GLN A 10 3.82 -1.80 13.85
C GLN A 10 2.80 -0.70 13.53
N ASP A 11 1.60 -0.77 14.11
CA ASP A 11 0.52 0.22 13.96
C ASP A 11 0.24 0.59 12.48
N ILE A 12 0.13 -0.44 11.65
CA ILE A 12 -0.07 -0.28 10.20
C ILE A 12 -1.48 0.26 9.91
N ASN A 13 -1.53 1.39 9.19
CA ASN A 13 -2.79 1.93 8.69
C ASN A 13 -3.34 1.07 7.54
N LEU A 14 -4.56 0.58 7.70
CA LEU A 14 -5.25 -0.11 6.60
C LEU A 14 -5.59 0.88 5.48
N PRO A 15 -5.45 0.49 4.20
CA PRO A 15 -5.73 1.39 3.09
C PRO A 15 -7.15 1.95 3.13
N THR A 16 -7.26 3.26 2.92
CA THR A 16 -8.54 3.97 2.90
C THR A 16 -8.72 4.74 1.60
N ARG A 17 -9.99 5.01 1.27
CA ARG A 17 -10.32 5.91 0.16
C ARG A 17 -10.25 7.35 0.65
N LYS A 18 -9.58 8.21 -0.10
CA LYS A 18 -9.45 9.62 0.25
C LYS A 18 -10.76 10.40 0.15
N THR A 19 -11.60 10.07 -0.82
CA THR A 19 -12.97 10.59 -0.96
C THR A 19 -13.93 9.44 -1.22
N THR A 20 -15.22 9.63 -0.95
CA THR A 20 -16.27 8.63 -1.19
C THR A 20 -16.24 8.10 -2.64
N GLU A 21 -16.01 9.00 -3.60
CA GLU A 21 -15.99 8.72 -5.04
C GLU A 21 -14.62 8.27 -5.57
N SER A 22 -13.59 8.14 -4.71
CA SER A 22 -12.27 7.70 -5.15
C SER A 22 -12.29 6.22 -5.55
N ALA A 23 -11.73 5.92 -6.72
CA ALA A 23 -11.56 4.56 -7.20
C ALA A 23 -10.42 3.80 -6.48
N GLY A 24 -9.39 4.53 -6.05
CA GLY A 24 -8.20 3.97 -5.40
C GLY A 24 -8.26 4.01 -3.87
N TYR A 25 -7.52 3.11 -3.25
CA TYR A 25 -7.18 3.14 -1.83
C TYR A 25 -5.73 3.62 -1.72
N ASP A 26 -5.47 4.61 -0.86
CA ASP A 26 -4.11 5.03 -0.56
C ASP A 26 -3.42 3.95 0.28
N ILE A 27 -2.25 3.48 -0.18
CA ILE A 27 -1.43 2.46 0.50
C ILE A 27 -0.18 3.15 1.06
N GLU A 28 0.13 2.85 2.31
CA GLU A 28 1.26 3.44 3.04
C GLU A 28 2.43 2.45 3.14
N CYS A 29 3.64 3.00 3.31
CA CYS A 29 4.83 2.22 3.63
C CYS A 29 4.72 1.70 5.07
N ALA A 30 5.02 0.43 5.29
CA ALA A 30 5.02 -0.15 6.63
C ALA A 30 6.28 0.24 7.44
N GLU A 31 7.37 0.56 6.76
CA GLU A 31 8.61 1.01 7.40
C GLU A 31 9.25 2.17 6.63
N ALA A 32 10.15 2.88 7.30
CA ALA A 32 10.93 3.95 6.68
C ALA A 32 11.91 3.36 5.65
N VAL A 33 11.82 3.84 4.41
CA VAL A 33 12.71 3.44 3.31
C VAL A 33 13.45 4.67 2.78
N THR A 34 14.78 4.59 2.74
CA THR A 34 15.64 5.59 2.09
C THR A 34 15.98 5.13 0.68
N LEU A 35 15.79 6.02 -0.31
CA LEU A 35 16.09 5.77 -1.72
C LEU A 35 17.22 6.68 -2.18
N GLU A 36 18.34 6.08 -2.59
CA GLU A 36 19.40 6.81 -3.26
C GLU A 36 19.09 7.01 -4.75
N PRO A 37 19.71 8.01 -5.42
CA PRO A 37 19.52 8.23 -6.85
C PRO A 37 19.80 6.97 -7.69
N GLY A 38 18.81 6.56 -8.50
CA GLY A 38 18.89 5.38 -9.36
C GLY A 38 18.65 4.03 -8.66
N GLN A 39 18.39 4.03 -7.35
CA GLN A 39 18.08 2.83 -6.59
C GLN A 39 16.63 2.39 -6.81
N VAL A 40 16.42 1.08 -6.93
CA VAL A 40 15.10 0.44 -6.95
C VAL A 40 14.96 -0.40 -5.68
N VAL A 41 13.92 -0.14 -4.90
CA VAL A 41 13.63 -0.87 -3.65
C VAL A 41 12.20 -1.38 -3.68
N LEU A 42 11.99 -2.59 -3.17
CA LEU A 42 10.67 -3.10 -2.86
C LEU A 42 10.24 -2.56 -1.50
N VAL A 43 9.28 -1.64 -1.49
CA VAL A 43 8.76 -1.03 -0.26
C VAL A 43 7.72 -1.98 0.37
N PRO A 44 7.90 -2.43 1.61
CA PRO A 44 6.89 -3.25 2.26
C PRO A 44 5.69 -2.40 2.67
N THR A 45 4.49 -2.93 2.45
CA THR A 45 3.21 -2.28 2.77
C THR A 45 2.56 -2.85 4.03
N GLY A 46 3.07 -3.97 4.56
CA GLY A 46 2.59 -4.60 5.80
C GLY A 46 1.20 -5.22 5.71
N ILE A 47 0.60 -5.28 4.52
CA ILE A 47 -0.78 -5.72 4.32
C ILE A 47 -0.91 -6.82 3.29
N LYS A 48 -1.98 -7.61 3.44
CA LYS A 48 -2.51 -8.50 2.42
C LYS A 48 -3.90 -8.02 1.98
N ALA A 49 -4.23 -8.29 0.73
CA ALA A 49 -5.53 -7.96 0.14
C ALA A 49 -6.24 -9.25 -0.28
N PHE A 50 -7.56 -9.28 -0.09
CA PHE A 50 -8.43 -10.38 -0.52
C PHE A 50 -9.40 -9.84 -1.54
N MET A 51 -9.46 -10.47 -2.72
CA MET A 51 -10.30 -10.07 -3.84
C MET A 51 -11.25 -11.22 -4.19
N ALA A 52 -12.38 -10.93 -4.83
CA ALA A 52 -13.21 -11.97 -5.43
C ALA A 52 -12.46 -12.66 -6.60
N TYR A 53 -12.98 -13.79 -7.06
CA TYR A 53 -12.32 -14.62 -8.09
C TYR A 53 -12.11 -13.88 -9.43
N ASP A 54 -12.97 -12.93 -9.75
CA ASP A 54 -12.97 -12.12 -10.99
C ASP A 54 -12.42 -10.70 -10.78
N GLU A 55 -11.82 -10.45 -9.62
CA GLU A 55 -11.24 -9.16 -9.26
C GLU A 55 -9.72 -9.25 -9.13
N TYR A 56 -9.05 -8.12 -9.38
CA TYR A 56 -7.63 -7.97 -9.12
C TYR A 56 -7.34 -6.60 -8.54
N LEU A 57 -6.25 -6.49 -7.80
CA LEU A 57 -5.75 -5.24 -7.26
C LEU A 57 -4.64 -4.71 -8.16
N ALA A 58 -4.86 -3.55 -8.77
CA ALA A 58 -3.85 -2.82 -9.52
C ALA A 58 -3.15 -1.78 -8.62
N ILE A 59 -1.83 -1.69 -8.71
CA ILE A 59 -1.03 -0.68 -8.00
C ILE A 59 -0.66 0.42 -8.98
N HIS A 60 -1.03 1.65 -8.66
CA HIS A 60 -0.77 2.83 -9.48
C HIS A 60 0.03 3.85 -8.69
N ILE A 61 0.95 4.54 -9.38
CA ILE A 61 1.67 5.66 -8.81
C ILE A 61 0.68 6.78 -8.52
N ARG A 62 0.72 7.32 -7.30
CA ARG A 62 -0.07 8.50 -6.95
C ARG A 62 0.42 9.66 -7.80
N SER A 63 -0.49 10.33 -8.51
CA SER A 63 -0.14 11.36 -9.51
C SER A 63 0.72 12.51 -8.97
N SER A 64 0.70 12.78 -7.67
CA SER A 64 1.54 13.79 -7.04
C SER A 64 2.99 13.34 -6.81
N MET A 65 3.33 12.08 -7.05
CA MET A 65 4.68 11.50 -6.89
C MET A 65 5.39 11.25 -8.23
N ALA A 66 4.68 11.46 -9.34
CA ALA A 66 5.24 11.36 -10.69
C ALA A 66 5.88 12.68 -11.13
#